data_AF-A0AB39V561-F1
#
_entry.id   AF-A0AB39V561-F1
#
_cell.length_a   1.000
_cell.length_b   1.000
_cell.length_c   1.000
_cell.angle_alpha   90.00
_cell.angle_beta   90.00
_cell.angle_gamma   90.00
#
_symmetry.space_group_name_H-M   'P 1'
#
loop_
_entity.id
_entity.type
_entity.pdbx_description
1 polymer ?
#
loop_
_entity_poly.entity_id
_entity_poly.type
_entity_poly.pdbx_seq_one_letter_code
_entity_poly.pdbx_strand_id
1 'polypeptide(L)'
;MLNKRMAVFFLSCFLFIISCNEKENGAGKKNSENLQNKTTQENIFSNNSIEKIIETFSKKSRENRVRIGNFDKLVYENKNYYYARINSKNDAIYALDYSGISATSIFLKVGKVDGANLGIIENMVVNLIQVSDEKIKDSEARVIYAKILSNLGEKELSGLLTYANKITYGVRIDPETSEFIFFAKESENENNITSIQQFKLENEEGKKANFELLANSKKNKK
;
A
#
# COMPACT_ATOMS: atom_id res chain seq x y z
N MET A 1 69.82 -7.23 60.88
CA MET A 1 70.07 -6.69 59.54
C MET A 1 68.82 -6.91 58.70
N LEU A 2 68.33 -5.82 58.11
CA LEU A 2 67.14 -5.76 57.26
C LEU A 2 67.50 -6.21 55.83
N ASN A 3 66.68 -7.09 55.21
CA ASN A 3 66.42 -7.26 53.75
C ASN A 3 66.05 -8.72 53.45
N LYS A 4 65.16 -9.08 52.52
CA LYS A 4 64.14 -8.37 51.74
C LYS A 4 63.31 -9.48 51.06
N ARG A 5 61.99 -9.27 51.02
CA ARG A 5 61.04 -9.70 49.98
C ARG A 5 60.69 -11.21 49.86
N MET A 6 59.60 -11.61 50.52
CA MET A 6 58.61 -12.61 50.07
C MET A 6 57.31 -12.29 50.83
N ALA A 7 56.27 -11.79 50.14
CA ALA A 7 55.15 -12.56 49.60
C ALA A 7 54.11 -12.97 50.65
N VAL A 8 52.98 -12.26 50.72
CA VAL A 8 51.60 -12.74 51.01
C VAL A 8 50.65 -11.68 50.43
N PHE A 9 50.17 -11.79 49.18
CA PHE A 9 48.96 -12.51 48.75
C PHE A 9 47.69 -12.15 49.55
N PHE A 10 46.90 -11.22 49.01
CA PHE A 10 45.45 -11.24 49.21
C PHE A 10 44.76 -11.18 47.84
N LEU A 11 44.21 -12.33 47.47
CA LEU A 11 42.82 -12.47 47.02
C LEU A 11 42.43 -11.82 45.68
N SER A 12 42.55 -12.57 44.60
CA SER A 12 41.35 -12.88 43.79
C SER A 12 41.56 -14.21 43.05
N CYS A 13 40.98 -15.24 43.64
CA CYS A 13 40.78 -16.54 43.04
C CYS A 13 39.70 -16.42 41.95
N PHE A 14 40.03 -16.90 40.75
CA PHE A 14 39.27 -17.94 40.02
C PHE A 14 37.83 -17.59 39.56
N LEU A 15 37.36 -17.85 38.34
CA LEU A 15 37.78 -18.66 37.20
C LEU A 15 37.06 -18.13 35.94
N PHE A 16 37.74 -18.27 34.81
CA PHE A 16 37.23 -18.61 33.48
C PHE A 16 35.73 -18.40 33.20
N ILE A 17 35.46 -17.45 32.31
CA ILE A 17 34.38 -17.60 31.32
C ILE A 17 35.01 -17.48 29.93
N ILE A 18 35.39 -18.65 29.43
CA ILE A 18 35.29 -19.11 28.04
C ILE A 18 35.18 -17.99 27.00
N SER A 19 36.30 -17.72 26.32
CA SER A 19 36.27 -17.28 24.93
C SER A 19 35.64 -18.39 24.10
N CYS A 20 34.44 -18.17 23.60
CA CYS A 20 33.82 -18.97 22.55
C CYS A 20 33.63 -18.06 21.33
N ASN A 21 34.14 -18.54 20.19
CA ASN A 21 34.04 -17.93 18.88
C ASN A 21 32.64 -17.40 18.54
N GLU A 22 32.62 -16.19 18.00
CA GLU A 22 31.87 -15.78 16.81
C GLU A 22 30.66 -16.66 16.43
N LYS A 23 29.48 -16.26 16.90
CA LYS A 23 28.23 -16.32 16.13
C LYS A 23 27.44 -15.04 16.39
N GLU A 24 27.33 -14.21 15.37
CA GLU A 24 26.41 -13.07 15.32
C GLU A 24 24.99 -13.52 15.67
N ASN A 25 24.54 -13.18 16.88
CA ASN A 25 23.13 -13.19 17.22
C ASN A 25 22.53 -11.83 16.84
N GLY A 26 22.44 -11.57 15.53
CA GLY A 26 21.64 -10.50 14.95
C GLY A 26 20.15 -10.86 14.97
N ALA A 27 19.55 -10.98 16.14
CA ALA A 27 18.12 -11.24 16.27
C ALA A 27 17.57 -10.54 17.51
N GLY A 28 17.18 -9.28 17.36
CA GLY A 28 16.53 -8.54 18.44
C GLY A 28 16.27 -7.05 18.17
N LYS A 29 16.97 -6.43 17.21
CA LYS A 29 16.87 -4.97 16.99
C LYS A 29 15.99 -4.51 15.83
N LYS A 30 15.53 -5.41 14.96
CA LYS A 30 14.75 -5.03 13.76
C LYS A 30 13.26 -4.76 14.01
N ASN A 31 12.71 -5.14 15.16
CA ASN A 31 11.26 -5.03 15.41
C ASN A 31 10.86 -3.76 16.17
N SER A 32 11.73 -3.17 17.00
CA SER A 32 11.39 -1.95 17.74
C SER A 32 11.51 -0.69 16.88
N GLU A 33 12.53 -0.59 16.02
CA GLU A 33 12.69 0.53 15.08
C GLU A 33 11.53 0.59 14.07
N ASN A 34 11.00 -0.57 13.65
CA ASN A 34 9.85 -0.66 12.75
C ASN A 34 8.54 -0.18 13.39
N LEU A 35 8.29 -0.49 14.67
CA LEU A 35 7.11 0.04 15.36
C LEU A 35 7.23 1.55 15.60
N GLN A 36 8.41 2.04 15.96
CA GLN A 36 8.63 3.45 16.31
C GLN A 36 8.58 4.39 15.08
N ASN A 37 9.09 3.94 13.92
CA ASN A 37 8.98 4.68 12.66
C ASN A 37 7.54 4.76 12.15
N LYS A 38 6.74 3.69 12.34
CA LYS A 38 5.32 3.64 11.92
C LYS A 38 4.45 4.66 12.68
N THR A 39 4.73 4.90 13.96
CA THR A 39 4.05 5.92 14.77
C THR A 39 4.37 7.36 14.35
N THR A 40 5.43 7.59 13.56
CA THR A 40 5.92 8.95 13.24
C THR A 40 5.33 9.51 11.92
N GLN A 41 4.70 8.66 11.10
CA GLN A 41 4.14 9.04 9.79
C GLN A 41 2.64 8.72 9.70
N GLU A 42 1.85 9.21 10.64
CA GLU A 42 0.39 9.09 10.65
C GLU A 42 -0.30 9.68 9.41
N ASN A 43 0.39 10.50 8.61
CA ASN A 43 -0.10 11.02 7.35
C ASN A 43 -0.13 9.97 6.23
N ILE A 44 0.65 8.89 6.35
CA ILE A 44 0.77 7.84 5.33
C ILE A 44 -0.30 6.77 5.55
N PHE A 45 -1.03 6.41 4.50
CA PHE A 45 -2.19 5.52 4.59
C PHE A 45 -1.88 4.14 5.20
N SER A 46 -0.72 3.55 4.91
CA SER A 46 -0.31 2.22 5.41
C SER A 46 -0.08 2.18 6.93
N ASN A 47 0.02 3.34 7.56
CA ASN A 47 0.19 3.52 9.00
C ASN A 47 -1.12 3.75 9.74
N ASN A 48 -2.24 3.79 9.02
CA ASN A 48 -3.55 4.13 9.55
C ASN A 48 -4.48 2.91 9.62
N SER A 49 -5.46 2.96 10.53
CA SER A 49 -6.55 2.00 10.55
C SER A 49 -7.45 2.17 9.33
N ILE A 50 -8.23 1.14 8.99
CA ILE A 50 -9.16 1.21 7.86
C ILE A 50 -10.17 2.34 8.03
N GLU A 51 -10.66 2.58 9.25
CA GLU A 51 -11.60 3.64 9.58
C GLU A 51 -11.00 5.02 9.28
N LYS A 52 -9.75 5.25 9.68
CA LYS A 52 -9.05 6.51 9.41
C LYS A 52 -8.83 6.71 7.91
N ILE A 53 -8.44 5.67 7.16
CA ILE A 53 -8.27 5.80 5.70
C ILE A 53 -9.62 6.12 5.03
N ILE A 54 -10.72 5.49 5.45
CA ILE A 54 -12.08 5.76 4.94
C ILE A 54 -12.52 7.21 5.27
N GLU A 55 -12.21 7.71 6.47
CA GLU A 55 -12.46 9.10 6.85
C GLU A 55 -11.66 10.06 5.94
N THR A 56 -10.38 9.78 5.73
CA THR A 56 -9.51 10.57 4.83
C THR A 56 -10.05 10.55 3.40
N PHE A 57 -10.48 9.41 2.87
CA PHE A 57 -11.18 9.33 1.58
C PHE A 57 -12.41 10.24 1.55
N SER A 58 -13.25 10.19 2.58
CA SER A 58 -14.48 11.00 2.66
C SER A 58 -14.20 12.51 2.72
N LYS A 59 -13.14 12.91 3.42
CA LYS A 59 -12.68 14.31 3.49
C LYS A 59 -12.11 14.77 2.16
N LYS A 60 -11.10 14.08 1.64
CA LYS A 60 -10.40 14.45 0.40
C LYS A 60 -11.32 14.40 -0.82
N SER A 61 -12.25 13.45 -0.87
CA SER A 61 -13.16 13.35 -2.02
C SER A 61 -14.08 14.57 -2.10
N ARG A 62 -14.53 15.11 -0.95
CA ARG A 62 -15.29 16.38 -0.90
C ARG A 62 -14.45 17.56 -1.37
N GLU A 63 -13.21 17.68 -0.89
CA GLU A 63 -12.27 18.74 -1.29
C GLU A 63 -12.02 18.71 -2.82
N ASN A 64 -11.86 17.52 -3.39
CA ASN A 64 -11.57 17.30 -4.81
C ASN A 64 -12.81 17.16 -5.71
N ARG A 65 -14.01 17.41 -5.17
CA ARG A 65 -15.30 17.30 -5.90
C ARG A 65 -15.55 15.90 -6.50
N VAL A 66 -15.02 14.86 -5.86
CA VAL A 66 -15.28 13.46 -6.18
C VAL A 66 -16.39 12.95 -5.26
N ARG A 67 -17.50 12.49 -5.82
CA ARG A 67 -18.60 11.94 -5.01
C ARG A 67 -18.40 10.45 -4.86
N ILE A 68 -18.14 9.97 -3.65
CA ILE A 68 -17.98 8.54 -3.35
C ILE A 68 -19.18 8.00 -2.56
N GLY A 69 -19.48 6.72 -2.75
CA GLY A 69 -20.41 5.96 -1.92
C GLY A 69 -19.75 5.47 -0.62
N ASN A 70 -20.48 4.63 0.11
CA ASN A 70 -19.93 3.95 1.28
C ASN A 70 -18.89 2.91 0.86
N PHE A 71 -17.97 2.61 1.78
CA PHE A 71 -17.03 1.51 1.59
C PHE A 71 -17.68 0.18 1.98
N ASP A 72 -17.66 -0.76 1.04
CA ASP A 72 -18.08 -2.14 1.24
C ASP A 72 -16.85 -3.06 1.35
N LYS A 73 -16.98 -4.13 2.14
CA LYS A 73 -15.95 -5.16 2.27
C LYS A 73 -16.18 -6.29 1.26
N LEU A 74 -15.13 -6.68 0.56
CA LEU A 74 -15.09 -7.88 -0.28
C LEU A 74 -13.97 -8.81 0.20
N VAL A 75 -14.26 -10.10 0.31
CA VAL A 75 -13.25 -11.13 0.57
C VAL A 75 -13.01 -11.90 -0.73
N TYR A 76 -11.77 -11.88 -1.23
CA TYR A 76 -11.38 -12.57 -2.46
C TYR A 76 -9.95 -13.13 -2.32
N GLU A 77 -9.73 -14.39 -2.70
CA GLU A 77 -8.43 -15.08 -2.56
C GLU A 77 -7.80 -14.97 -1.16
N ASN A 78 -8.62 -15.07 -0.10
CA ASN A 78 -8.21 -14.88 1.30
C ASN A 78 -7.64 -13.48 1.63
N LYS A 79 -7.87 -12.49 0.76
CA LYS A 79 -7.56 -11.08 0.99
C LYS A 79 -8.83 -10.29 1.28
N ASN A 80 -8.70 -9.25 2.10
CA ASN A 80 -9.79 -8.33 2.38
C ASN A 80 -9.60 -7.07 1.54
N TYR A 81 -10.59 -6.76 0.73
CA TYR A 81 -10.66 -5.50 0.01
C TYR A 81 -11.76 -4.65 0.61
N TYR A 82 -11.51 -3.35 0.71
CA TYR A 82 -12.53 -2.37 0.99
C TYR A 82 -12.66 -1.49 -0.25
N TYR A 83 -13.87 -1.28 -0.75
CA TYR A 83 -14.04 -0.51 -1.98
C TYR A 83 -15.24 0.42 -1.89
N ALA A 84 -15.15 1.57 -2.56
CA ALA A 84 -16.23 2.54 -2.68
C ALA A 84 -16.45 2.87 -4.16
N ARG A 85 -17.71 2.88 -4.58
CA ARG A 85 -18.10 3.37 -5.91
C ARG A 85 -17.94 4.88 -5.98
N ILE A 86 -17.59 5.38 -7.16
CA ILE A 86 -17.51 6.80 -7.40
C ILE A 86 -18.80 7.24 -8.11
N ASN A 87 -19.72 7.84 -7.37
CA ASN A 87 -21.04 8.26 -7.87
C ASN A 87 -20.96 9.30 -8.99
N SER A 88 -19.83 9.99 -9.15
CA SER A 88 -19.60 10.89 -10.29
C SER A 88 -19.16 10.16 -11.57
N LYS A 89 -18.87 8.86 -11.53
CA LYS A 89 -18.52 8.01 -12.68
C LYS A 89 -18.82 6.54 -12.37
N ASN A 90 -19.91 6.02 -12.93
CA ASN A 90 -20.48 4.72 -12.55
C ASN A 90 -19.55 3.52 -12.80
N ASP A 91 -18.65 3.63 -13.77
CA ASP A 91 -17.61 2.66 -14.11
C ASP A 91 -16.29 2.93 -13.36
N ALA A 92 -16.34 3.49 -12.14
CA ALA A 92 -15.15 3.77 -11.36
C ALA A 92 -15.29 3.43 -9.86
N ILE A 93 -14.20 2.93 -9.28
CA ILE A 93 -14.10 2.59 -7.85
C ILE A 93 -12.77 3.05 -7.26
N TYR A 94 -12.81 3.37 -5.97
CA TYR A 94 -11.64 3.25 -5.12
C TYR A 94 -11.63 1.89 -4.45
N ALA A 95 -10.44 1.30 -4.30
CA ALA A 95 -10.25 0.06 -3.57
C ALA A 95 -9.00 0.14 -2.69
N LEU A 96 -9.05 -0.52 -1.54
CA LEU A 96 -7.94 -0.70 -0.62
C LEU A 96 -7.65 -2.20 -0.52
N ASP A 97 -6.39 -2.59 -0.74
CA ASP A 97 -5.90 -3.90 -0.34
C ASP A 97 -5.53 -3.86 1.14
N TYR A 98 -6.24 -4.64 1.95
CA TYR A 98 -6.03 -4.70 3.40
C TYR A 98 -5.60 -6.10 3.81
N SER A 99 -4.32 -6.22 4.17
CA SER A 99 -3.70 -7.48 4.55
C SER A 99 -3.19 -7.43 5.98
N GLY A 100 -3.66 -8.36 6.81
CA GLY A 100 -3.33 -8.39 8.24
C GLY A 100 -3.87 -7.17 8.98
N ILE A 101 -2.98 -6.26 9.38
CA ILE A 101 -3.27 -5.12 10.26
C ILE A 101 -3.15 -3.75 9.56
N SER A 102 -2.83 -3.70 8.27
CA SER A 102 -2.66 -2.44 7.54
C SER A 102 -3.03 -2.55 6.07
N ALA A 103 -3.37 -1.40 5.48
CA ALA A 103 -3.50 -1.29 4.04
C ALA A 103 -2.12 -1.42 3.38
N THR A 104 -2.02 -2.30 2.39
CA THR A 104 -0.78 -2.54 1.63
C THR A 104 -0.73 -1.68 0.38
N SER A 105 -1.89 -1.32 -0.18
CA SER A 105 -2.02 -0.52 -1.39
C SER A 105 -3.42 0.08 -1.51
N ILE A 106 -3.53 1.21 -2.20
CA ILE A 106 -4.81 1.82 -2.58
C ILE A 106 -4.85 2.05 -4.09
N PHE A 107 -6.04 1.92 -4.66
CA PHE A 107 -6.25 1.86 -6.11
C PHE A 107 -7.47 2.68 -6.51
N LEU A 108 -7.35 3.28 -7.68
CA LEU A 108 -8.45 3.81 -8.46
C LEU A 108 -8.53 2.95 -9.70
N LYS A 109 -9.68 2.32 -9.91
CA LYS A 109 -9.98 1.63 -11.16
C LYS A 109 -11.09 2.38 -11.85
N VAL A 110 -10.86 2.69 -13.12
CA VAL A 110 -11.77 3.40 -14.00
C VAL A 110 -11.95 2.54 -15.24
N GLY A 111 -13.18 2.45 -15.75
CA GLY A 111 -13.48 1.84 -17.03
C GLY A 111 -12.85 2.64 -18.18
N LYS A 112 -13.65 2.97 -19.19
CA LYS A 112 -13.14 3.62 -20.38
C LYS A 112 -12.73 5.08 -20.10
N VAL A 113 -11.54 5.45 -20.56
CA VAL A 113 -11.02 6.82 -20.55
C VAL A 113 -11.27 7.48 -21.91
N ASP A 114 -11.78 8.71 -21.91
CA ASP A 114 -11.99 9.52 -23.11
C ASP A 114 -11.78 11.01 -22.80
N GLY A 115 -11.67 11.83 -23.85
CA GLY A 115 -11.38 13.27 -23.71
C GLY A 115 -12.42 14.03 -22.86
N ALA A 116 -13.66 13.55 -22.79
CA ALA A 116 -14.72 14.21 -22.03
C ALA A 116 -14.60 13.96 -20.51
N ASN A 117 -13.94 12.87 -20.11
CA ASN A 117 -13.84 12.46 -18.71
C ASN A 117 -12.46 12.68 -18.07
N LEU A 118 -11.46 13.18 -18.82
CA LEU A 118 -10.10 13.41 -18.32
C LEU A 118 -10.03 14.27 -17.06
N GLY A 119 -10.75 15.40 -17.02
CA GLY A 119 -10.73 16.29 -15.85
C GLY A 119 -11.34 15.65 -14.60
N ILE A 120 -12.33 14.76 -14.77
CA ILE A 120 -12.92 14.01 -13.65
C ILE A 120 -11.93 12.96 -13.15
N ILE A 121 -11.28 12.23 -14.05
CA ILE A 121 -10.27 11.21 -13.72
C ILE A 121 -9.08 11.86 -13.02
N GLU A 122 -8.62 13.03 -13.49
CA GLU A 122 -7.54 13.78 -12.83
C GLU A 122 -7.89 14.08 -11.38
N ASN A 123 -9.10 14.58 -11.10
CA ASN A 123 -9.55 14.81 -9.72
C ASN A 123 -9.61 13.51 -8.90
N MET A 124 -9.99 12.38 -9.51
CA MET A 124 -9.99 11.09 -8.83
C MET A 124 -8.58 10.61 -8.48
N VAL A 125 -7.61 10.83 -9.37
CA VAL A 125 -6.21 10.47 -9.16
C VAL A 125 -5.59 11.38 -8.08
N VAL A 126 -5.79 12.69 -8.19
CA VAL A 126 -5.35 13.68 -7.20
C VAL A 126 -5.88 13.32 -5.81
N ASN A 127 -7.15 12.98 -5.72
CA ASN A 127 -7.76 12.51 -4.48
C ASN A 127 -7.02 11.29 -3.89
N LEU A 128 -6.74 10.27 -4.69
CA LEU A 128 -6.03 9.08 -4.23
C LEU A 128 -4.60 9.41 -3.77
N ILE A 129 -3.89 10.27 -4.48
CA ILE A 129 -2.55 10.74 -4.08
C ILE A 129 -2.61 11.41 -2.70
N GLN A 130 -3.56 12.30 -2.47
CA GLN A 130 -3.73 12.98 -1.18
C GLN A 130 -4.22 12.07 -0.05
N VAL A 131 -4.94 10.99 -0.39
CA VAL A 131 -5.31 9.96 0.59
C VAL A 131 -4.11 9.10 0.96
N SER A 132 -3.20 8.85 0.01
CA SER A 132 -1.98 8.09 0.26
C SER A 132 -1.05 8.80 1.24
N ASP A 133 -1.02 10.14 1.18
CA ASP A 133 -0.27 11.01 2.07
C ASP A 133 -1.01 12.34 2.28
N GLU A 134 -1.59 12.51 3.47
CA GLU A 134 -2.43 13.67 3.81
C GLU A 134 -1.70 15.02 3.75
N LYS A 135 -0.35 15.02 3.75
CA LYS A 135 0.45 16.25 3.64
C LYS A 135 0.56 16.75 2.21
N ILE A 136 0.28 15.91 1.21
CA ILE A 136 0.36 16.31 -0.20
C ILE A 136 -0.78 17.29 -0.52
N LYS A 137 -0.40 18.46 -1.04
CA LYS A 137 -1.35 19.50 -1.47
C LYS A 137 -1.87 19.20 -2.87
N ASP A 138 -3.02 19.78 -3.25
CA ASP A 138 -3.63 19.56 -4.58
C ASP A 138 -2.63 19.86 -5.71
N SER A 139 -1.94 21.00 -5.65
CA SER A 139 -0.95 21.38 -6.67
C SER A 139 0.21 20.38 -6.78
N GLU A 140 0.66 19.84 -5.65
CA GLU A 140 1.73 18.84 -5.61
C GLU A 140 1.24 17.49 -6.15
N ALA A 141 0.03 17.06 -5.80
CA ALA A 141 -0.58 15.84 -6.33
C ALA A 141 -0.74 15.90 -7.87
N ARG A 142 -1.14 17.05 -8.42
CA ARG A 142 -1.21 17.26 -9.87
C ARG A 142 0.15 17.16 -10.55
N VAL A 143 1.19 17.71 -9.92
CA VAL A 143 2.57 17.58 -10.41
C VAL A 143 3.04 16.11 -10.36
N ILE A 144 2.74 15.37 -9.31
CA ILE A 144 3.03 13.93 -9.20
C ILE A 144 2.35 13.17 -10.34
N TYR A 145 1.06 13.42 -10.57
CA TYR A 145 0.32 12.77 -11.65
C TYR A 145 0.90 13.10 -13.04
N ALA A 146 1.17 14.38 -13.32
CA ALA A 146 1.78 14.80 -14.56
C ALA A 146 3.15 14.14 -14.81
N LYS A 147 3.98 13.99 -13.77
CA LYS A 147 5.27 13.28 -13.86
C LYS A 147 5.11 11.80 -14.17
N ILE A 148 4.10 11.13 -13.61
CA ILE A 148 3.81 9.73 -13.93
C ILE A 148 3.41 9.60 -15.40
N LEU A 149 2.53 10.50 -15.87
CA LEU A 149 2.09 10.50 -17.26
C LEU A 149 3.22 10.83 -18.24
N SER A 150 4.13 11.77 -17.91
CA SER A 150 5.28 12.09 -18.77
C SER A 150 6.29 10.94 -18.89
N ASN A 151 6.26 10.00 -17.94
CA ASN A 151 7.09 8.80 -17.98
C ASN A 151 6.46 7.68 -18.83
N LEU A 152 5.20 7.84 -19.28
CA LEU A 152 4.59 6.92 -20.25
C LEU A 152 5.21 7.22 -21.62
N GLY A 153 6.01 6.29 -22.15
CA GLY A 153 6.41 6.33 -23.55
C GLY A 153 5.18 6.24 -24.47
N GLU A 154 5.31 6.64 -25.74
CA GLU A 154 4.19 6.71 -26.70
C GLU A 154 3.38 5.40 -26.85
N LYS A 155 3.98 4.25 -26.51
CA LYS A 155 3.38 2.91 -26.59
C LYS A 155 3.32 2.19 -25.26
N GLU A 156 3.71 2.86 -24.18
CA GLU A 156 3.73 2.26 -22.84
C GLU A 156 2.35 2.34 -22.22
N LEU A 157 1.84 1.19 -21.77
CA LEU A 157 0.57 1.10 -21.04
C LEU A 157 0.78 1.22 -19.52
N SER A 158 1.99 1.50 -19.06
CA SER A 158 2.27 1.64 -17.64
C SER A 158 3.40 2.61 -17.34
N GLY A 159 3.28 3.33 -16.22
CA GLY A 159 4.26 4.30 -15.75
C GLY A 159 4.32 4.29 -14.23
N LEU A 160 5.51 4.55 -13.69
CA LEU A 160 5.77 4.50 -12.25
C LEU A 160 6.58 5.73 -11.80
N LEU A 161 6.34 6.14 -10.56
CA LEU A 161 7.10 7.17 -9.87
C LEU A 161 7.16 6.84 -8.38
N THR A 162 8.36 6.62 -7.85
CA THR A 162 8.59 6.61 -6.40
C THR A 162 8.87 8.05 -5.95
N TYR A 163 8.09 8.53 -4.98
CA TYR A 163 8.18 9.91 -4.50
C TYR A 163 8.99 10.03 -3.20
N ALA A 164 9.24 11.26 -2.74
CA ALA A 164 10.04 11.53 -1.54
C ALA A 164 9.45 10.91 -0.26
N ASN A 165 8.14 10.64 -0.24
CA ASN A 165 7.45 9.96 0.85
C ASN A 165 7.57 8.42 0.80
N LYS A 166 8.40 7.87 -0.09
CA LYS A 166 8.62 6.41 -0.30
C LYS A 166 7.39 5.64 -0.82
N ILE A 167 6.32 6.35 -1.19
CA ILE A 167 5.20 5.77 -1.91
C ILE A 167 5.57 5.70 -3.39
N THR A 168 5.39 4.51 -3.97
CA THR A 168 5.39 4.29 -5.41
C THR A 168 3.97 4.49 -5.92
N TYR A 169 3.84 5.47 -6.82
CA TYR A 169 2.63 5.72 -7.59
C TYR A 169 2.76 5.09 -8.97
N GLY A 170 1.65 4.63 -9.52
CA GLY A 170 1.66 4.06 -10.86
C GLY A 170 0.35 4.23 -11.62
N VAL A 171 0.49 4.32 -12.93
CA VAL A 171 -0.60 4.19 -13.91
C VAL A 171 -0.41 2.89 -14.66
N ARG A 172 -1.50 2.18 -14.93
CA ARG A 172 -1.59 1.05 -15.86
C ARG A 172 -2.86 1.17 -16.68
N ILE A 173 -2.79 0.78 -17.94
CA ILE A 173 -3.92 0.62 -18.84
C ILE A 173 -4.00 -0.86 -19.18
N ASP A 174 -5.13 -1.49 -18.90
CA ASP A 174 -5.35 -2.87 -19.28
C ASP A 174 -5.45 -2.97 -20.83
N PRO A 175 -4.62 -3.80 -21.49
CA PRO A 175 -4.62 -3.89 -22.94
C PRO A 175 -5.88 -4.54 -23.53
N GLU A 176 -6.59 -5.36 -22.75
CA GLU A 176 -7.78 -6.09 -23.19
C GLU A 176 -9.05 -5.27 -22.92
N THR A 177 -9.16 -4.70 -21.71
CA THR A 177 -10.37 -3.99 -21.27
C THR A 177 -10.29 -2.47 -21.47
N SER A 178 -9.09 -1.94 -21.74
CA SER A 178 -8.82 -0.49 -21.76
C SER A 178 -9.14 0.21 -20.43
N GLU A 179 -9.22 -0.54 -19.33
CA GLU A 179 -9.45 -0.01 -17.99
C GLU A 179 -8.20 0.75 -17.51
N PHE A 180 -8.42 1.95 -16.99
CA PHE A 180 -7.38 2.75 -16.36
C PHE A 180 -7.27 2.42 -14.88
N ILE A 181 -6.05 2.11 -14.45
CA ILE A 181 -5.73 1.78 -13.07
C ILE A 181 -4.65 2.74 -12.58
N PHE A 182 -4.97 3.50 -11.54
CA PHE A 182 -3.99 4.26 -10.77
C PHE A 182 -3.81 3.60 -9.41
N PHE A 183 -2.58 3.57 -8.89
CA PHE A 183 -2.31 2.99 -7.57
C PHE A 183 -1.23 3.74 -6.79
N ALA A 184 -1.30 3.59 -5.48
CA ALA A 184 -0.26 4.02 -4.53
C ALA A 184 0.08 2.85 -3.59
N LYS A 185 1.38 2.60 -3.41
CA LYS A 185 1.91 1.48 -2.63
C LYS A 185 3.25 1.86 -1.99
N GLU A 186 3.49 1.43 -0.75
CA GLU A 186 4.83 1.53 -0.14
C GLU A 186 5.80 0.49 -0.73
N SER A 187 7.03 0.94 -1.01
CA SER A 187 8.06 0.17 -1.73
C SER A 187 8.54 -1.11 -1.01
N GLU A 188 8.31 -1.26 0.30
CA GLU A 188 8.88 -2.39 1.06
C GLU A 188 8.13 -3.73 0.90
N ASN A 189 7.00 -3.75 0.16
CA ASN A 189 6.18 -4.95 -0.04
C ASN A 189 6.09 -5.37 -1.52
N GLU A 190 7.22 -5.51 -2.22
CA GLU A 190 7.27 -5.73 -3.68
C GLU A 190 6.42 -6.93 -4.20
N ASN A 191 6.15 -7.95 -3.38
CA ASN A 191 5.57 -9.24 -3.82
C ASN A 191 4.03 -9.34 -4.00
N ASN A 192 3.28 -8.28 -4.33
CA ASN A 192 1.80 -8.37 -4.39
C ASN A 192 1.08 -7.51 -5.47
N ILE A 193 1.64 -7.33 -6.67
CA ILE A 193 0.98 -6.57 -7.77
C ILE A 193 0.14 -7.48 -8.69
N THR A 194 -0.72 -8.35 -8.16
CA THR A 194 -1.48 -9.29 -9.02
C THR A 194 -2.98 -9.38 -8.71
N SER A 195 -3.43 -9.20 -7.48
CA SER A 195 -4.82 -9.58 -7.13
C SER A 195 -5.91 -8.55 -7.48
N ILE A 196 -5.61 -7.24 -7.59
CA ILE A 196 -6.64 -6.20 -7.88
C ILE A 196 -6.93 -6.02 -9.37
N GLN A 197 -6.05 -6.53 -10.24
CA GLN A 197 -6.25 -6.52 -11.69
C GLN A 197 -7.51 -7.29 -12.10
N GLN A 198 -7.93 -8.29 -11.32
CA GLN A 198 -9.07 -9.15 -11.62
C GLN A 198 -10.44 -8.56 -11.17
N PHE A 199 -10.46 -7.36 -10.58
CA PHE A 199 -11.69 -6.75 -10.07
C PHE A 199 -12.55 -6.22 -11.23
N LYS A 200 -13.42 -7.05 -11.81
CA LYS A 200 -14.31 -6.64 -12.90
C LYS A 200 -15.34 -5.61 -12.41
N LEU A 201 -15.33 -4.43 -13.01
CA LEU A 201 -16.36 -3.42 -12.86
C LEU A 201 -17.49 -3.76 -13.84
N GLU A 202 -18.58 -4.36 -13.33
CA GLU A 202 -19.98 -4.09 -13.71
C GLU A 202 -20.95 -5.30 -13.74
N ASN A 203 -22.15 -5.00 -13.20
CA ASN A 203 -23.49 -5.59 -13.35
C ASN A 203 -23.82 -6.92 -12.65
N GLU A 204 -25.11 -7.19 -12.41
CA GLU A 204 -25.60 -8.37 -11.65
C GLU A 204 -25.13 -9.71 -12.23
N GLU A 205 -24.80 -9.73 -13.53
CA GLU A 205 -24.14 -10.86 -14.19
C GLU A 205 -22.67 -11.03 -13.78
N GLY A 206 -21.95 -9.94 -13.48
CA GLY A 206 -20.62 -9.97 -12.86
C GLY A 206 -20.64 -10.54 -11.45
N LYS A 207 -21.73 -10.34 -10.69
CA LYS A 207 -21.94 -11.08 -9.42
C LYS A 207 -22.08 -12.58 -9.69
N LYS A 208 -22.89 -12.99 -10.67
CA LYS A 208 -23.08 -14.41 -11.05
C LYS A 208 -21.79 -15.08 -11.52
N ALA A 209 -20.98 -14.43 -12.34
CA ALA A 209 -19.69 -14.95 -12.79
C ALA A 209 -18.70 -15.14 -11.63
N ASN A 210 -18.70 -14.23 -10.65
CA ASN A 210 -17.91 -14.38 -9.43
C ASN A 210 -18.44 -15.53 -8.54
N PHE A 211 -19.76 -15.75 -8.49
CA PHE A 211 -20.36 -16.90 -7.80
C PHE A 211 -20.13 -18.25 -8.52
N GLU A 212 -20.05 -18.28 -9.85
CA GLU A 212 -19.72 -19.49 -10.63
C GLU A 212 -18.24 -19.89 -10.49
N LEU A 213 -17.33 -18.92 -10.43
CA LEU A 213 -15.93 -19.15 -10.06
C LEU A 213 -15.78 -19.71 -8.63
N LEU A 214 -16.63 -19.27 -7.69
CA LEU A 214 -16.71 -19.78 -6.31
C LEU A 214 -17.28 -21.21 -6.20
N ALA A 215 -18.14 -21.62 -7.14
CA ALA A 215 -18.75 -22.96 -7.15
C ALA A 215 -17.80 -24.04 -7.69
N ASN A 216 -16.95 -23.70 -8.67
CA ASN A 216 -16.01 -24.65 -9.28
C ASN A 216 -14.74 -24.88 -8.44
N SER A 217 -14.33 -23.94 -7.58
CA SER A 217 -13.18 -24.14 -6.67
C SER A 217 -13.47 -25.13 -5.52
N LYS A 218 -14.74 -25.38 -5.20
CA LYS A 218 -15.15 -26.40 -4.21
C LYS A 218 -15.16 -27.83 -4.77
N LYS A 219 -15.09 -28.02 -6.09
CA LYS A 219 -15.09 -29.36 -6.72
C LYS A 219 -13.70 -29.99 -6.87
N ASN A 220 -12.62 -29.20 -6.79
CA ASN A 220 -11.24 -29.68 -6.93
C ASN A 220 -10.51 -29.94 -5.59
N LYS A 221 -11.27 -30.16 -4.50
CA LYS A 221 -10.76 -30.76 -3.27
C LYS A 221 -11.44 -32.10 -3.05
N LYS A 222 -10.96 -33.12 -3.75
CA LYS A 222 -11.02 -34.51 -3.33
C LYS A 222 -9.67 -35.15 -3.61
#